data_AF-A0A1R1AM03-F1
#
_entry.id   AF-A0A1R1AM03-F1
#
_cell.length_a   1.000
_cell.length_b   1.000
_cell.length_c   1.000
_cell.angle_alpha   90.00
_cell.angle_beta   90.00
_cell.angle_gamma   90.00
#
_symmetry.space_group_name_H-M   'P 1'
#
loop_
_entity.id
_entity.type
_entity.pdbx_description
1 polymer ?
#
loop_
_entity_poly.entity_id
_entity_poly.type
_entity_poly.pdbx_seq_one_letter_code
_entity_poly.pdbx_strand_id
1 'polypeptide(L)'
;MTALRSRRVVISALAVSLALLGAALVVILAVLPSSNKEEPFLKFEAESGLLQGTMVSKEAEGFSGSGFVTDFTDEQDQLSFEVVAPKAVLYNVWVSYRAPNGNKVAGISLNNQPHGELVLQPNDQFTELKAGKLLLQEGTNTISLTRGWGYYDIDYIKLQKTKPETKHQVSGELVNGNASAEAKKLMNYLVKNYGKSMLSGQTGLDNVSWIEKITGKEPAMVGFDLIDYSKTRAAHGAISYEVEKAIGWHKQGGITTFLWHWNAPTGLIDEPGKEWWRGFYADSVTFDLEKALSDTGSEEYKLLLADIDTIAVQLQRLKDAHVPVLFRPLHEAEGGWFWWGAKGPEPAKQLYRIVYDRLVNKHELNNLIWIWNSVQPEWYPGDDVVDIVSVDSYPTPGDHSPAINYFDNLVALVSNKKLVAMTENGSIPDPDLMKAYGANWSWFVTWEGDYLNDGKHNSQDILKKIYNHSNVTTLDELPDLFGMKKAVDKEE
;
A
#
# COMPACT_ATOMS: atom_id res chain seq x y z
N MET A 1 6.38 -99.16 12.99
CA MET A 1 6.63 -97.80 12.48
C MET A 1 5.60 -96.90 13.14
N THR A 2 6.03 -96.22 14.19
CA THR A 2 5.19 -95.72 15.27
C THR A 2 5.73 -94.36 15.71
N ALA A 3 4.83 -93.43 16.00
CA ALA A 3 4.96 -92.26 16.88
C ALA A 3 5.97 -91.14 16.51
N LEU A 4 5.46 -89.90 16.31
CA LEU A 4 5.48 -88.78 17.27
C LEU A 4 5.28 -87.44 16.53
N ARG A 5 4.17 -86.76 16.85
CA ARG A 5 3.94 -85.34 16.54
C ARG A 5 4.37 -84.52 17.76
N SER A 6 5.22 -83.51 17.57
CA SER A 6 5.47 -82.47 18.56
C SER A 6 4.86 -81.14 18.09
N ARG A 7 4.09 -80.50 18.98
CA ARG A 7 3.67 -79.10 18.94
C ARG A 7 4.36 -78.40 20.11
N ARG A 8 4.94 -77.21 19.89
CA ARG A 8 4.96 -76.11 20.87
C ARG A 8 5.32 -74.77 20.21
N VAL A 9 4.69 -73.76 20.78
CA VAL A 9 4.59 -72.31 20.53
C VAL A 9 5.92 -71.55 20.57
N VAL A 10 6.08 -70.49 19.75
CA VAL A 10 6.76 -69.24 20.15
C VAL A 10 6.01 -68.03 19.56
N ILE A 11 5.93 -66.99 20.38
CA ILE A 11 5.22 -65.72 20.29
C ILE A 11 5.93 -64.74 19.34
N SER A 12 5.18 -63.87 18.66
CA SER A 12 5.70 -62.64 18.06
C SER A 12 4.70 -61.52 18.24
N ALA A 13 5.10 -60.50 18.99
CA ALA A 13 4.36 -59.29 19.27
C ALA A 13 4.21 -58.44 18.00
N LEU A 14 3.01 -57.92 17.75
CA LEU A 14 2.82 -56.77 16.87
C LEU A 14 2.47 -55.57 17.76
N ALA A 15 3.42 -54.63 17.83
CA ALA A 15 3.19 -53.33 18.43
C ALA A 15 2.20 -52.54 17.56
N VAL A 16 1.10 -52.11 18.18
CA VAL A 16 0.19 -51.14 17.58
C VAL A 16 0.79 -49.76 17.81
N SER A 17 1.32 -49.16 16.75
CA SER A 17 1.65 -47.73 16.71
C SER A 17 0.35 -46.94 16.66
N LEU A 18 -0.03 -46.30 17.77
CA LEU A 18 -1.07 -45.27 17.77
C LEU A 18 -0.54 -44.07 17.00
N ALA A 19 -0.97 -43.90 15.76
CA ALA A 19 -0.90 -42.61 15.09
C ALA A 19 -2.03 -41.74 15.65
N LEU A 20 -1.67 -40.72 16.43
CA LEU A 20 -2.55 -39.62 16.80
C LEU A 20 -2.87 -38.83 15.52
N LEU A 21 -3.96 -39.18 14.83
CA LEU A 21 -4.60 -38.25 13.90
C LEU A 21 -5.25 -37.15 14.74
N GLY A 22 -4.66 -35.95 14.71
CA GLY A 22 -5.38 -34.74 15.11
C GLY A 22 -6.57 -34.58 14.18
N ALA A 23 -7.78 -34.65 14.74
CA ALA A 23 -9.00 -34.41 13.99
C ALA A 23 -9.11 -32.90 13.70
N ALA A 24 -8.67 -32.48 12.52
CA ALA A 24 -8.92 -31.13 12.03
C ALA A 24 -10.43 -30.92 11.87
N LEU A 25 -10.95 -29.85 12.46
CA LEU A 25 -12.37 -29.49 12.36
C LEU A 25 -12.62 -28.86 10.99
N VAL A 26 -13.03 -29.67 10.01
CA VAL A 26 -13.43 -29.16 8.68
C VAL A 26 -14.82 -28.54 8.78
N VAL A 27 -14.90 -27.21 8.71
CA VAL A 27 -16.18 -26.49 8.66
C VAL A 27 -16.63 -26.35 7.20
N ILE A 28 -17.78 -26.92 6.87
CA ILE A 28 -18.41 -26.83 5.55
C ILE A 28 -19.30 -25.58 5.50
N LEU A 29 -19.04 -24.70 4.53
CA LEU A 29 -19.87 -23.52 4.29
C LEU A 29 -21.21 -23.91 3.67
N ALA A 30 -22.29 -23.81 4.44
CA ALA A 30 -23.65 -24.10 3.98
C ALA A 30 -24.22 -22.95 3.13
N VAL A 31 -24.86 -23.28 2.01
CA VAL A 31 -25.59 -22.31 1.16
C VAL A 31 -26.98 -22.09 1.76
N LEU A 32 -27.18 -20.96 2.45
CA LEU A 32 -28.51 -20.53 2.92
C LEU A 32 -29.14 -19.58 1.89
N PRO A 33 -30.45 -19.70 1.59
CA PRO A 33 -31.14 -18.80 0.68
C PRO A 33 -31.16 -17.37 1.22
N SER A 34 -30.76 -16.42 0.36
CA SER A 34 -30.62 -15.00 0.69
C SER A 34 -31.98 -14.36 0.97
N SER A 35 -32.22 -14.02 2.24
CA SER A 35 -33.09 -12.89 2.61
C SER A 35 -32.19 -11.68 2.89
N ASN A 36 -32.74 -10.46 2.95
CA ASN A 36 -32.06 -9.18 3.25
C ASN A 36 -31.36 -9.10 4.64
N LYS A 37 -30.90 -10.23 5.18
CA LYS A 37 -30.10 -10.31 6.40
C LYS A 37 -28.63 -10.17 6.04
N GLU A 38 -27.85 -9.56 6.94
CA GLU A 38 -26.40 -9.51 6.80
C GLU A 38 -25.82 -10.91 6.63
N GLU A 39 -24.81 -11.04 5.77
CA GLU A 39 -24.09 -12.31 5.58
C GLU A 39 -23.53 -12.74 6.94
N PRO A 40 -23.76 -13.99 7.39
CA PRO A 40 -23.36 -14.42 8.72
C PRO A 40 -21.83 -14.47 8.84
N PHE A 41 -21.33 -14.21 10.05
CA PHE A 41 -19.94 -14.48 10.38
C PHE A 41 -19.72 -15.98 10.59
N LEU A 42 -18.61 -16.47 10.07
CA LEU A 42 -18.13 -17.83 10.21
C LEU A 42 -16.88 -17.78 11.06
N LYS A 43 -16.94 -18.35 12.25
CA LYS A 43 -15.88 -18.25 13.24
C LYS A 43 -15.11 -19.55 13.33
N PHE A 44 -13.79 -19.45 13.39
CA PHE A 44 -12.87 -20.57 13.50
C PHE A 44 -11.94 -20.32 14.69
N GLU A 45 -12.15 -21.08 15.76
CA GLU A 45 -11.35 -20.95 17.00
C GLU A 45 -9.92 -21.43 16.76
N ALA A 46 -8.94 -20.65 17.22
CA ALA A 46 -7.52 -20.89 16.95
C ALA A 46 -7.05 -22.23 17.51
N GLU A 47 -7.54 -22.63 18.69
CA GLU A 47 -7.17 -23.89 19.33
C GLU A 47 -7.67 -25.14 18.60
N SER A 48 -8.57 -24.98 17.62
CA SER A 48 -9.01 -26.05 16.72
C SER A 48 -8.26 -26.07 15.38
N GLY A 49 -7.33 -25.12 15.17
CA GLY A 49 -6.51 -25.03 13.97
C GLY A 49 -5.38 -26.06 13.93
N LEU A 50 -4.71 -26.12 12.78
CA LEU A 50 -3.50 -26.92 12.57
C LEU A 50 -2.30 -26.12 13.10
N LEU A 51 -1.67 -26.64 14.16
CA LEU A 51 -0.53 -26.03 14.82
C LEU A 51 0.78 -26.61 14.30
N GLN A 52 1.72 -25.73 13.97
CA GLN A 52 3.11 -26.07 13.66
C GLN A 52 4.00 -25.15 14.49
N GLY A 53 4.74 -25.72 15.44
CA GLY A 53 5.62 -24.99 16.36
C GLY A 53 4.92 -24.12 17.41
N THR A 54 3.63 -23.84 17.23
CA THR A 54 2.76 -23.10 18.15
C THR A 54 2.02 -24.03 19.13
N MET A 55 1.45 -23.46 20.19
CA MET A 55 0.68 -24.23 21.18
C MET A 55 -0.59 -23.52 21.67
N VAL A 56 -1.52 -24.30 22.23
CA VAL A 56 -2.73 -23.79 22.87
C VAL A 56 -2.43 -23.38 24.32
N SER A 57 -2.86 -22.19 24.70
CA SER A 57 -2.79 -21.68 26.07
C SER A 57 -4.18 -21.23 26.57
N LYS A 58 -4.27 -21.07 27.90
CA LYS A 58 -5.44 -20.53 28.63
C LYS A 58 -5.03 -19.52 29.70
N GLU A 59 -3.77 -19.08 29.67
CA GLU A 59 -3.20 -18.23 30.72
C GLU A 59 -3.66 -16.77 30.62
N ALA A 60 -4.10 -16.35 29.43
CA ALA A 60 -4.77 -15.07 29.22
C ALA A 60 -6.26 -15.15 29.56
N GLU A 61 -6.87 -14.03 29.93
CA GLU A 61 -8.33 -13.90 30.01
C GLU A 61 -8.90 -13.31 28.72
N GLY A 62 -10.22 -13.42 28.54
CA GLY A 62 -10.95 -12.76 27.45
C GLY A 62 -10.92 -13.46 26.09
N PHE A 63 -10.24 -14.61 25.98
CA PHE A 63 -10.33 -15.47 24.79
C PHE A 63 -11.71 -16.14 24.71
N SER A 64 -12.00 -16.65 23.53
CA SER A 64 -13.25 -17.34 23.21
C SER A 64 -13.05 -18.84 23.04
N GLY A 65 -14.14 -19.61 22.97
CA GLY A 65 -14.01 -21.06 22.89
C GLY A 65 -13.37 -21.64 24.15
N SER A 66 -12.28 -22.38 23.99
CA SER A 66 -11.64 -23.18 25.03
C SER A 66 -10.16 -22.84 25.28
N GLY A 67 -9.57 -21.98 24.46
CA GLY A 67 -8.20 -21.49 24.59
C GLY A 67 -7.87 -20.47 23.50
N PHE A 68 -6.58 -20.18 23.34
CA PHE A 68 -6.03 -19.41 22.24
C PHE A 68 -4.67 -20.01 21.85
N VAL A 69 -4.12 -19.61 20.71
CA VAL A 69 -2.81 -20.09 20.23
C VAL A 69 -1.74 -19.03 20.45
N THR A 70 -0.59 -19.47 20.94
CA THR A 70 0.58 -18.65 21.25
C THR A 70 1.88 -19.33 20.78
N ASP A 71 3.03 -18.83 21.23
CA ASP A 71 4.38 -19.34 20.94
C ASP A 71 4.77 -19.26 19.46
N PHE A 72 4.40 -18.17 18.79
CA PHE A 72 4.99 -17.80 17.50
C PHE A 72 6.42 -17.27 17.73
N THR A 73 7.42 -18.15 17.71
CA THR A 73 8.82 -17.83 18.10
C THR A 73 9.87 -18.22 17.07
N ASP A 74 9.73 -19.39 16.43
CA ASP A 74 10.61 -19.90 15.40
C ASP A 74 10.11 -19.57 13.97
N GLU A 75 11.03 -19.43 13.00
CA GLU A 75 10.69 -19.02 11.63
C GLU A 75 9.64 -19.89 10.92
N GLN A 76 9.48 -21.15 11.33
CA GLN A 76 8.54 -22.10 10.75
C GLN A 76 7.20 -22.15 11.48
N ASP A 77 7.02 -21.33 12.53
CA ASP A 77 5.83 -21.36 13.36
C ASP A 77 4.63 -20.81 12.60
N GLN A 78 3.54 -21.58 12.61
CA GLN A 78 2.30 -21.20 11.97
C GLN A 78 1.07 -21.81 12.66
N LEU A 79 -0.05 -21.12 12.47
CA LEU A 79 -1.40 -21.57 12.77
C LEU A 79 -2.20 -21.57 11.46
N SER A 80 -2.78 -22.71 11.09
CA SER A 80 -3.56 -22.82 9.86
C SER A 80 -5.01 -23.24 10.11
N PHE A 81 -5.92 -22.65 9.32
CA PHE A 81 -7.36 -22.92 9.34
C PHE A 81 -7.78 -23.53 8.00
N GLU A 82 -8.48 -24.66 8.03
CA GLU A 82 -9.10 -25.24 6.83
C GLU A 82 -10.53 -24.74 6.65
N VAL A 83 -10.82 -24.18 5.48
CA VAL A 83 -12.11 -23.58 5.15
C VAL A 83 -12.61 -24.14 3.83
N VAL A 84 -13.80 -24.76 3.83
CA VAL A 84 -14.38 -25.33 2.60
C VAL A 84 -15.38 -24.35 2.00
N ALA A 85 -15.04 -23.73 0.87
CA ALA A 85 -15.93 -22.81 0.15
C ALA A 85 -16.69 -23.52 -0.98
N PRO A 86 -18.01 -23.28 -1.13
CA PRO A 86 -18.84 -23.98 -2.12
C PRO A 86 -18.63 -23.47 -3.55
N LYS A 87 -17.92 -22.35 -3.71
CA LYS A 87 -17.53 -21.73 -4.97
C LYS A 87 -16.47 -20.67 -4.70
N ALA A 88 -15.76 -20.25 -5.73
CA ALA A 88 -14.85 -19.12 -5.63
C ALA A 88 -15.60 -17.84 -5.20
N VAL A 89 -15.24 -17.27 -4.03
CA VAL A 89 -15.88 -16.07 -3.50
C VAL A 89 -14.98 -15.36 -2.48
N LEU A 90 -15.09 -14.03 -2.45
CA LEU A 90 -14.30 -13.16 -1.59
C LEU A 90 -14.94 -13.05 -0.19
N TYR A 91 -14.15 -13.26 0.85
CA TYR A 91 -14.54 -13.09 2.26
C TYR A 91 -13.75 -11.96 2.90
N ASN A 92 -14.42 -11.10 3.66
CA ASN A 92 -13.74 -10.27 4.65
C ASN A 92 -13.23 -11.17 5.79
N VAL A 93 -12.04 -10.86 6.29
CA VAL A 93 -11.36 -11.62 7.35
C VAL A 93 -11.12 -10.72 8.55
N TRP A 94 -11.38 -11.23 9.74
CA TRP A 94 -10.98 -10.64 11.00
C TRP A 94 -10.15 -11.63 11.79
N VAL A 95 -9.15 -11.12 12.49
CA VAL A 95 -8.31 -11.89 13.41
C VAL A 95 -8.51 -11.30 14.80
N SER A 96 -8.90 -12.14 15.76
CA SER A 96 -8.86 -11.80 17.19
C SER A 96 -7.47 -12.08 17.70
N TYR A 97 -6.77 -11.06 18.17
CA TYR A 97 -5.38 -11.15 18.59
C TYR A 97 -5.14 -10.42 19.91
N ARG A 98 -4.05 -10.81 20.58
CA ARG A 98 -3.46 -10.08 21.71
C ARG A 98 -1.96 -9.88 21.46
N ALA A 99 -1.46 -8.67 21.70
CA ALA A 99 -0.04 -8.33 21.48
C ALA A 99 0.52 -7.55 22.68
N PRO A 100 0.82 -8.23 23.81
CA PRO A 100 1.21 -7.56 25.05
C PRO A 100 2.63 -6.96 25.00
N ASN A 101 3.45 -7.37 24.03
CA ASN A 101 4.88 -7.06 23.99
C ASN A 101 5.25 -5.93 23.01
N GLY A 102 4.39 -4.93 22.83
CA GLY A 102 4.58 -3.87 21.83
C GLY A 102 4.19 -4.30 20.41
N ASN A 103 4.40 -3.43 19.42
CA ASN A 103 4.00 -3.65 18.03
C ASN A 103 4.52 -4.99 17.51
N LYS A 104 3.65 -5.73 16.81
CA LYS A 104 4.01 -6.97 16.10
C LYS A 104 3.53 -6.95 14.67
N VAL A 105 4.07 -7.88 13.90
CA VAL A 105 3.66 -8.18 12.54
C VAL A 105 3.44 -9.68 12.45
N ALA A 106 2.29 -10.11 11.93
CA ALA A 106 2.02 -11.50 11.59
C ALA A 106 1.94 -11.63 10.06
N GLY A 107 2.51 -12.68 9.48
CA GLY A 107 2.29 -12.97 8.07
C GLY A 107 0.93 -13.64 7.88
N ILE A 108 0.23 -13.35 6.79
CA ILE A 108 -0.97 -14.10 6.39
C ILE A 108 -0.74 -14.75 5.03
N SER A 109 -1.19 -15.99 4.86
CA SER A 109 -1.13 -16.70 3.59
C SER A 109 -2.45 -17.40 3.28
N LEU A 110 -2.72 -17.59 1.99
CA LEU A 110 -3.87 -18.33 1.48
C LEU A 110 -3.35 -19.42 0.53
N ASN A 111 -3.67 -20.67 0.81
CA ASN A 111 -3.25 -21.83 0.01
C ASN A 111 -1.73 -21.86 -0.23
N ASN A 112 -0.95 -21.59 0.83
CA ASN A 112 0.51 -21.48 0.85
C ASN A 112 1.09 -20.32 0.01
N GLN A 113 0.27 -19.42 -0.51
CA GLN A 113 0.72 -18.19 -1.15
C GLN A 113 0.65 -17.04 -0.14
N PRO A 114 1.75 -16.28 0.06
CA PRO A 114 1.72 -15.07 0.88
C PRO A 114 0.59 -14.13 0.44
N HIS A 115 -0.08 -13.52 1.40
CA HIS A 115 -1.18 -12.56 1.19
C HIS A 115 -0.97 -11.30 2.02
N GLY A 116 0.30 -10.94 2.23
CA GLY A 116 0.73 -9.75 2.98
C GLY A 116 0.93 -10.00 4.47
N GLU A 117 0.96 -8.89 5.21
CA GLU A 117 1.29 -8.84 6.62
C GLU A 117 0.19 -8.08 7.42
N LEU A 118 0.03 -8.44 8.68
CA LEU A 118 -0.90 -7.84 9.63
C LEU A 118 -0.12 -7.10 10.71
N VAL A 119 -0.25 -5.77 10.75
CA VAL A 119 0.31 -4.95 11.83
C VAL A 119 -0.59 -5.06 13.05
N LEU A 120 -0.06 -5.67 14.11
CA LEU A 120 -0.73 -5.93 15.37
C LEU A 120 -0.33 -4.85 16.38
N GLN A 121 -1.23 -3.89 16.61
CA GLN A 121 -1.03 -2.81 17.59
C GLN A 121 -1.01 -3.38 19.03
N PRO A 122 -0.23 -2.79 19.95
CA PRO A 122 -0.01 -3.33 21.28
C PRO A 122 -1.30 -3.29 22.09
N ASN A 123 -1.60 -4.37 22.79
CA ASN A 123 -2.75 -4.45 23.67
C ASN A 123 -2.59 -5.61 24.66
N ASP A 124 -3.28 -5.49 25.80
CA ASP A 124 -3.29 -6.51 26.84
C ASP A 124 -4.55 -7.40 26.81
N GLN A 125 -5.45 -7.17 25.86
CA GLN A 125 -6.77 -7.81 25.77
C GLN A 125 -7.06 -8.22 24.32
N PHE A 126 -7.72 -9.38 24.13
CA PHE A 126 -8.11 -9.81 22.80
C PHE A 126 -8.98 -8.77 22.11
N THR A 127 -8.54 -8.34 20.93
CA THR A 127 -9.23 -7.37 20.09
C THR A 127 -9.26 -7.84 18.64
N GLU A 128 -10.24 -7.37 17.88
CA GLU A 128 -10.39 -7.73 16.48
C GLU A 128 -9.68 -6.73 15.56
N LEU A 129 -8.83 -7.25 14.70
CA LEU A 129 -8.30 -6.54 13.53
C LEU A 129 -9.02 -7.04 12.28
N LYS A 130 -9.50 -6.12 11.43
CA LYS A 130 -9.93 -6.48 10.07
C LYS A 130 -8.67 -6.80 9.26
N ALA A 131 -8.40 -8.08 9.07
CA ALA A 131 -7.23 -8.62 8.38
C ALA A 131 -7.34 -8.60 6.86
N GLY A 132 -8.43 -8.06 6.33
CA GLY A 132 -8.58 -7.82 4.91
C GLY A 132 -9.65 -8.63 4.22
N LYS A 133 -9.37 -8.99 2.96
CA LYS A 133 -10.20 -9.88 2.16
C LYS A 133 -9.35 -11.04 1.63
N LEU A 134 -9.95 -12.23 1.52
CA LEU A 134 -9.36 -13.43 0.93
C LEU A 134 -10.32 -14.03 -0.12
N LEU A 135 -9.80 -14.31 -1.31
CA LEU A 135 -10.55 -14.99 -2.38
C LEU A 135 -10.43 -16.51 -2.22
N LEU A 136 -11.35 -17.09 -1.46
CA LEU A 136 -11.39 -18.54 -1.30
C LEU A 136 -11.84 -19.19 -2.60
N GLN A 137 -11.12 -20.20 -3.07
CA GLN A 137 -11.45 -21.00 -4.25
C GLN A 137 -12.53 -22.03 -3.90
N GLU A 138 -13.20 -22.60 -4.90
CA GLU A 138 -14.09 -23.74 -4.67
C GLU A 138 -13.34 -24.92 -4.06
N GLY A 139 -13.90 -25.54 -3.01
CA GLY A 139 -13.29 -26.62 -2.26
C GLY A 139 -12.54 -26.15 -1.01
N THR A 140 -11.57 -26.94 -0.57
CA THR A 140 -10.78 -26.66 0.63
C THR A 140 -9.75 -25.57 0.37
N ASN A 141 -9.72 -24.58 1.26
CA ASN A 141 -8.71 -23.54 1.32
C ASN A 141 -8.01 -23.58 2.67
N THR A 142 -6.75 -23.19 2.71
CA THR A 142 -5.96 -23.07 3.94
C THR A 142 -5.60 -21.61 4.16
N ILE A 143 -6.04 -21.04 5.27
CA ILE A 143 -5.65 -19.70 5.71
C ILE A 143 -4.63 -19.89 6.82
N SER A 144 -3.42 -19.34 6.67
CA SER A 144 -2.37 -19.49 7.66
C SER A 144 -1.90 -18.15 8.20
N LEU A 145 -1.70 -18.09 9.50
CA LEU A 145 -0.99 -17.01 10.18
C LEU A 145 0.42 -17.52 10.52
N THR A 146 1.45 -16.87 10.00
CA THR A 146 2.85 -17.23 10.19
C THR A 146 3.52 -16.25 11.14
N ARG A 147 4.61 -16.68 11.80
CA ARG A 147 5.29 -15.92 12.86
C ARG A 147 5.45 -14.43 12.59
N GLY A 148 5.90 -14.01 11.41
CA GLY A 148 6.33 -12.62 11.21
C GLY A 148 7.35 -12.18 12.27
N TRP A 149 7.00 -11.19 13.10
CA TRP A 149 7.82 -10.74 14.24
C TRP A 149 7.64 -11.61 15.51
N GLY A 150 6.58 -12.42 15.59
CA GLY A 150 6.31 -13.37 16.66
C GLY A 150 5.71 -12.77 17.93
N TYR A 151 5.66 -13.54 19.02
CA TYR A 151 5.28 -13.06 20.37
C TYR A 151 3.92 -12.34 20.46
N TYR A 152 2.93 -12.86 19.74
CA TYR A 152 1.52 -12.48 19.83
C TYR A 152 0.66 -13.73 20.02
N ASP A 153 -0.59 -13.51 20.43
CA ASP A 153 -1.59 -14.54 20.65
C ASP A 153 -2.72 -14.40 19.65
N ILE A 154 -3.27 -15.52 19.16
CA ILE A 154 -4.42 -15.58 18.26
C ILE A 154 -5.55 -16.37 18.93
N ASP A 155 -6.72 -15.76 19.06
CA ASP A 155 -7.91 -16.38 19.66
C ASP A 155 -8.79 -17.03 18.59
N TYR A 156 -9.09 -16.32 17.48
CA TYR A 156 -9.83 -16.89 16.36
C TYR A 156 -9.67 -16.08 15.08
N ILE A 157 -10.15 -16.65 13.98
CA ILE A 157 -10.50 -15.88 12.77
C ILE A 157 -12.02 -15.87 12.55
N LYS A 158 -12.53 -14.78 11.98
CA LYS A 158 -13.89 -14.69 11.45
C LYS A 158 -13.87 -14.37 9.98
N LEU A 159 -14.73 -15.06 9.22
CA LEU A 159 -14.96 -14.82 7.82
C LEU A 159 -16.38 -14.32 7.60
N GLN A 160 -16.54 -13.32 6.76
CA GLN A 160 -17.86 -12.86 6.31
C GLN A 160 -17.82 -12.70 4.80
N LYS A 161 -18.76 -13.35 4.11
CA LYS A 161 -18.84 -13.21 2.65
C LYS A 161 -19.01 -11.74 2.28
N THR A 162 -18.19 -11.28 1.34
CA THR A 162 -18.25 -9.88 0.89
C THR A 162 -19.59 -9.58 0.21
N LYS A 163 -20.07 -8.37 0.42
CA LYS A 163 -21.17 -7.81 -0.39
C LYS A 163 -20.59 -7.31 -1.71
N PRO A 164 -21.38 -7.32 -2.82
CA PRO A 164 -20.98 -6.67 -4.06
C PRO A 164 -20.53 -5.24 -3.79
N GLU A 165 -19.47 -4.80 -4.46
CA GLU A 165 -18.94 -3.46 -4.26
C GLU A 165 -20.01 -2.38 -4.54
N THR A 166 -20.14 -1.45 -3.61
CA THR A 166 -20.90 -0.23 -3.87
C THR A 166 -20.08 0.67 -4.77
N LYS A 167 -20.69 1.17 -5.84
CA LYS A 167 -20.06 2.15 -6.72
C LYS A 167 -19.43 3.31 -5.91
N HIS A 168 -18.19 3.65 -6.21
CA HIS A 168 -17.48 4.76 -5.59
C HIS A 168 -18.25 6.08 -5.74
N GLN A 169 -18.27 6.90 -4.69
CA GLN A 169 -19.01 8.17 -4.62
C GLN A 169 -18.09 9.37 -4.78
N VAL A 170 -17.12 9.24 -5.68
CA VAL A 170 -16.05 10.22 -5.86
C VAL A 170 -16.54 11.43 -6.65
N SER A 171 -16.20 12.62 -6.15
CA SER A 171 -16.45 13.90 -6.83
C SER A 171 -15.24 14.30 -7.70
N GLY A 172 -15.52 14.97 -8.82
CA GLY A 172 -14.50 15.63 -9.65
C GLY A 172 -14.12 17.03 -9.17
N GLU A 173 -14.72 17.49 -8.06
CA GLU A 173 -14.41 18.78 -7.44
C GLU A 173 -13.06 18.73 -6.73
N LEU A 174 -12.18 19.67 -7.09
CA LEU A 174 -10.89 19.86 -6.43
C LEU A 174 -11.05 20.76 -5.20
N VAL A 175 -10.25 20.52 -4.16
CA VAL A 175 -10.26 21.31 -2.92
C VAL A 175 -9.93 22.77 -3.15
N ASN A 176 -9.09 23.07 -4.15
CA ASN A 176 -8.88 24.43 -4.62
C ASN A 176 -10.02 24.86 -5.56
N GLY A 177 -10.95 25.68 -5.06
CA GLY A 177 -12.05 26.22 -5.87
C GLY A 177 -11.62 26.99 -7.13
N ASN A 178 -10.40 27.56 -7.11
CA ASN A 178 -9.80 28.29 -8.22
C ASN A 178 -8.93 27.40 -9.13
N ALA A 179 -9.01 26.06 -9.00
CA ALA A 179 -8.22 25.13 -9.80
C ALA A 179 -8.32 25.41 -11.32
N SER A 180 -7.19 25.25 -12.01
CA SER A 180 -7.04 25.52 -13.43
C SER A 180 -7.91 24.58 -14.27
N ALA A 181 -8.13 24.94 -15.54
CA ALA A 181 -8.92 24.12 -16.44
C ALA A 181 -8.28 22.75 -16.67
N GLU A 182 -6.95 22.70 -16.76
CA GLU A 182 -6.15 21.50 -16.97
C GLU A 182 -6.21 20.57 -15.75
N ALA A 183 -6.11 21.12 -14.53
CA ALA A 183 -6.25 20.35 -13.30
C ALA A 183 -7.66 19.75 -13.17
N LYS A 184 -8.70 20.56 -13.43
CA LYS A 184 -10.10 20.09 -13.46
C LYS A 184 -10.33 19.01 -14.51
N LYS A 185 -9.75 19.13 -15.71
CA LYS A 185 -9.83 18.10 -16.75
C LYS A 185 -9.17 16.79 -16.32
N LEU A 186 -7.97 16.87 -15.74
CA LEU A 186 -7.25 15.70 -15.24
C LEU A 186 -8.07 15.00 -14.14
N MET A 187 -8.55 15.74 -13.13
CA MET A 187 -9.36 15.16 -12.05
C MET A 187 -10.63 14.48 -12.60
N ASN A 188 -11.36 15.14 -13.50
CA ASN A 188 -12.55 14.57 -14.12
C ASN A 188 -12.25 13.31 -14.93
N TYR A 189 -11.11 13.26 -15.62
CA TYR A 189 -10.66 12.05 -16.31
C TYR A 189 -10.38 10.92 -15.33
N LEU A 190 -9.67 11.19 -14.23
CA LEU A 190 -9.39 10.18 -13.19
C LEU A 190 -10.70 9.64 -12.60
N VAL A 191 -11.62 10.51 -12.19
CA VAL A 191 -12.94 10.11 -11.64
C VAL A 191 -13.77 9.32 -12.65
N LYS A 192 -13.77 9.69 -13.93
CA LYS A 192 -14.50 8.97 -14.97
C LYS A 192 -14.00 7.54 -15.17
N ASN A 193 -12.71 7.29 -14.95
CA ASN A 193 -12.06 5.99 -15.15
C ASN A 193 -11.88 5.19 -13.86
N TYR A 194 -12.12 5.79 -12.70
CA TYR A 194 -12.00 5.13 -11.41
C TYR A 194 -12.88 3.87 -11.33
N GLY A 195 -12.26 2.73 -11.02
CA GLY A 195 -12.90 1.40 -11.03
C GLY A 195 -13.14 0.77 -12.42
N LYS A 196 -12.64 1.37 -13.50
CA LYS A 196 -12.69 0.79 -14.87
C LYS A 196 -11.31 0.35 -15.35
N SER A 197 -10.33 1.22 -15.21
CA SER A 197 -8.94 0.97 -15.54
C SER A 197 -8.02 1.67 -14.56
N MET A 198 -6.79 1.20 -14.52
CA MET A 198 -5.69 1.77 -13.74
C MET A 198 -4.70 2.43 -14.70
N LEU A 199 -4.21 3.62 -14.38
CA LEU A 199 -3.14 4.22 -15.17
C LEU A 199 -1.80 3.58 -14.80
N SER A 200 -1.01 3.28 -15.83
CA SER A 200 0.39 2.87 -15.68
C SER A 200 1.28 4.07 -15.39
N GLY A 201 2.20 3.92 -14.44
CA GLY A 201 3.12 4.97 -14.05
C GLY A 201 4.53 4.44 -13.76
N GLN A 202 5.52 5.31 -13.96
CA GLN A 202 6.93 5.02 -13.71
C GLN A 202 7.63 6.23 -13.07
N THR A 203 8.43 6.01 -12.03
CA THR A 203 9.36 7.04 -11.52
C THR A 203 10.50 7.27 -12.50
N GLY A 204 10.78 8.53 -12.82
CA GLY A 204 11.90 8.96 -13.67
C GLY A 204 11.63 8.76 -15.16
N LEU A 205 11.66 9.86 -15.92
CA LEU A 205 11.46 9.83 -17.38
C LEU A 205 12.51 8.96 -18.10
N ASP A 206 13.73 8.91 -17.55
CA ASP A 206 14.85 8.16 -18.15
C ASP A 206 14.59 6.64 -18.17
N ASN A 207 13.67 6.14 -17.34
CA ASN A 207 13.27 4.74 -17.27
C ASN A 207 12.21 4.34 -18.33
N VAL A 208 11.53 5.31 -18.96
CA VAL A 208 10.43 5.05 -19.91
C VAL A 208 10.88 4.23 -21.12
N SER A 209 12.02 4.58 -21.71
CA SER A 209 12.55 3.89 -22.89
C SER A 209 12.86 2.41 -22.64
N TRP A 210 13.23 2.06 -21.41
CA TRP A 210 13.48 0.67 -21.02
C TRP A 210 12.18 -0.14 -20.98
N ILE A 211 11.11 0.45 -20.44
CA ILE A 211 9.77 -0.15 -20.39
C ILE A 211 9.23 -0.34 -21.80
N GLU A 212 9.33 0.68 -22.65
CA GLU A 212 8.88 0.61 -24.04
C GLU A 212 9.58 -0.52 -24.80
N LYS A 213 10.90 -0.66 -24.64
CA LYS A 213 11.68 -1.73 -25.27
C LYS A 213 11.22 -3.14 -24.87
N ILE A 214 10.70 -3.31 -23.66
CA ILE A 214 10.28 -4.62 -23.14
C ILE A 214 8.83 -4.91 -23.47
N THR A 215 7.96 -3.91 -23.30
CA THR A 215 6.51 -4.07 -23.30
C THR A 215 5.85 -3.62 -24.61
N GLY A 216 6.55 -2.81 -25.41
CA GLY A 216 6.01 -2.10 -26.57
C GLY A 216 5.12 -0.91 -26.20
N LYS A 217 5.08 -0.51 -24.93
CA LYS A 217 4.19 0.52 -24.37
C LYS A 217 4.95 1.50 -23.50
N GLU A 218 4.54 2.75 -23.52
CA GLU A 218 4.98 3.78 -22.58
C GLU A 218 3.94 3.95 -21.45
N PRO A 219 4.36 4.22 -20.20
CA PRO A 219 3.42 4.44 -19.11
C PRO A 219 2.56 5.67 -19.39
N ALA A 220 1.32 5.71 -18.89
CA ALA A 220 0.46 6.90 -19.01
C ALA A 220 0.97 8.07 -18.15
N MET A 221 1.73 7.78 -17.10
CA MET A 221 2.21 8.71 -16.08
C MET A 221 3.72 8.59 -15.88
N VAL A 222 4.37 9.73 -15.62
CA VAL A 222 5.75 9.75 -15.09
C VAL A 222 5.78 10.49 -13.76
N GLY A 223 6.48 9.89 -12.79
CA GLY A 223 6.80 10.46 -11.49
C GLY A 223 8.13 11.21 -11.50
N PHE A 224 8.11 12.43 -10.96
CA PHE A 224 9.26 13.33 -10.88
C PHE A 224 9.49 13.74 -9.42
N ASP A 225 10.70 14.20 -9.10
CA ASP A 225 11.07 14.61 -7.74
C ASP A 225 11.65 16.04 -7.72
N LEU A 226 11.17 16.83 -6.76
CA LEU A 226 11.66 18.19 -6.52
C LEU A 226 12.89 18.25 -5.58
N ILE A 227 13.39 17.10 -5.12
CA ILE A 227 14.51 16.94 -4.17
C ILE A 227 15.68 17.90 -4.42
N ASP A 228 16.19 17.98 -5.64
CA ASP A 228 17.38 18.74 -6.00
C ASP A 228 17.13 20.25 -6.15
N TYR A 229 15.87 20.70 -6.08
CA TYR A 229 15.54 22.11 -5.92
C TYR A 229 15.54 22.58 -4.46
N SER A 230 15.66 21.66 -3.48
CA SER A 230 15.79 22.02 -2.06
C SER A 230 17.05 22.87 -1.87
N LYS A 231 16.94 23.99 -1.15
CA LYS A 231 18.03 24.98 -1.05
C LYS A 231 19.32 24.40 -0.50
N THR A 232 19.23 23.50 0.48
CA THR A 232 20.41 22.86 1.06
C THR A 232 21.11 21.93 0.08
N ARG A 233 20.39 21.24 -0.82
CA ARG A 233 21.02 20.44 -1.89
C ARG A 233 21.64 21.33 -2.96
N ALA A 234 20.94 22.38 -3.37
CA ALA A 234 21.46 23.35 -4.32
C ALA A 234 22.74 24.05 -3.79
N ALA A 235 22.82 24.32 -2.49
CA ALA A 235 24.02 24.85 -1.84
C ALA A 235 25.23 23.89 -1.92
N HIS A 236 24.97 22.58 -2.04
CA HIS A 236 25.97 21.54 -2.29
C HIS A 236 26.18 21.24 -3.79
N GLY A 237 25.61 22.05 -4.68
CA GLY A 237 25.82 21.96 -6.12
C GLY A 237 24.87 21.03 -6.86
N ALA A 238 23.80 20.54 -6.23
CA ALA A 238 22.75 19.80 -6.93
C ALA A 238 22.05 20.67 -7.98
N ILE A 239 21.72 20.07 -9.12
CA ILE A 239 21.03 20.73 -10.23
C ILE A 239 19.94 19.78 -10.72
N SER A 240 18.71 20.29 -10.87
CA SER A 240 17.57 19.53 -11.36
C SER A 240 17.04 20.06 -12.69
N TYR A 241 16.62 19.12 -13.54
CA TYR A 241 15.93 19.36 -14.81
C TYR A 241 14.55 18.68 -14.86
N GLU A 242 14.01 18.29 -13.70
CA GLU A 242 12.78 17.50 -13.60
C GLU A 242 11.56 18.31 -14.09
N VAL A 243 11.55 19.64 -13.91
CA VAL A 243 10.51 20.52 -14.47
C VAL A 243 10.52 20.49 -16.00
N GLU A 244 11.69 20.59 -16.61
CA GLU A 244 11.86 20.54 -18.06
C GLU A 244 11.43 19.19 -18.63
N LYS A 245 11.83 18.09 -17.98
CA LYS A 245 11.43 16.74 -18.35
C LYS A 245 9.91 16.57 -18.25
N ALA A 246 9.29 17.05 -17.17
CA ALA A 246 7.84 16.99 -16.99
C ALA A 246 7.07 17.78 -18.06
N ILE A 247 7.53 18.98 -18.42
CA ILE A 247 6.96 19.75 -19.53
C ILE A 247 7.10 18.97 -20.85
N GLY A 248 8.25 18.33 -21.07
CA GLY A 248 8.49 17.48 -22.25
C GLY A 248 7.54 16.29 -22.32
N TRP A 249 7.34 15.59 -21.21
CA TRP A 249 6.40 14.48 -21.09
C TRP A 249 4.94 14.92 -21.30
N HIS A 250 4.54 16.02 -20.67
CA HIS A 250 3.20 16.58 -20.81
C HIS A 250 2.84 16.94 -22.27
N LYS A 251 3.82 17.46 -23.03
CA LYS A 251 3.64 17.75 -24.47
C LYS A 251 3.34 16.51 -25.33
N GLN A 252 3.62 15.31 -24.82
CA GLN A 252 3.27 14.04 -25.46
C GLN A 252 1.88 13.54 -25.07
N GLY A 253 1.15 14.29 -24.22
CA GLY A 253 -0.14 13.92 -23.65
C GLY A 253 -0.02 13.14 -22.34
N GLY A 254 1.20 12.95 -21.82
CA GLY A 254 1.46 12.22 -20.59
C GLY A 254 1.04 12.97 -19.33
N ILE A 255 0.67 12.22 -18.29
CA ILE A 255 0.31 12.75 -16.97
C ILE A 255 1.58 12.88 -16.12
N THR A 256 1.70 13.98 -15.36
CA THR A 256 2.84 14.24 -14.48
C THR A 256 2.43 14.16 -13.01
N THR A 257 3.18 13.39 -12.21
CA THR A 257 3.08 13.40 -10.74
C THR A 257 4.41 13.84 -10.14
N PHE A 258 4.38 14.67 -9.11
CA PHE A 258 5.57 15.16 -8.42
C PHE A 258 5.50 14.80 -6.94
N LEU A 259 6.56 14.18 -6.46
CA LEU A 259 6.87 14.11 -5.03
C LEU A 259 7.98 15.11 -4.68
N TRP A 260 8.28 15.22 -3.39
CA TRP A 260 9.38 16.04 -2.92
C TRP A 260 10.04 15.38 -1.73
N HIS A 261 11.20 14.75 -1.96
CA HIS A 261 12.10 14.41 -0.86
C HIS A 261 12.72 15.69 -0.31
N TRP A 262 12.01 16.34 0.61
CA TRP A 262 12.40 17.63 1.14
C TRP A 262 13.65 17.49 1.99
N ASN A 263 14.80 17.92 1.47
CA ASN A 263 16.02 17.98 2.25
C ASN A 263 15.88 19.09 3.29
N ALA A 264 16.02 18.79 4.59
CA ALA A 264 15.67 19.71 5.66
C ALA A 264 16.34 21.09 5.48
N PRO A 265 15.63 22.20 5.80
CA PRO A 265 16.10 23.56 5.52
C PRO A 265 17.39 23.94 6.26
N THR A 266 17.69 23.25 7.37
CA THR A 266 18.91 23.43 8.17
C THR A 266 19.18 22.16 8.99
N GLY A 267 20.29 22.15 9.74
CA GLY A 267 20.60 21.10 10.69
C GLY A 267 21.03 19.77 10.06
N LEU A 268 21.58 19.80 8.83
CA LEU A 268 22.19 18.61 8.22
C LEU A 268 23.37 18.14 9.07
N ILE A 269 23.44 16.84 9.33
CA ILE A 269 24.56 16.27 10.11
C ILE A 269 25.83 16.22 9.25
N ASP A 270 25.72 15.75 8.01
CA ASP A 270 26.81 15.69 7.02
C ASP A 270 28.08 14.98 7.52
N GLU A 271 27.89 13.80 8.11
CA GLU A 271 28.95 12.89 8.56
C GLU A 271 28.83 11.55 7.81
N PRO A 272 29.85 10.66 7.81
CA PRO A 272 29.77 9.37 7.13
C PRO A 272 28.54 8.55 7.56
N GLY A 273 27.72 8.14 6.57
CA GLY A 273 26.42 7.46 6.78
C GLY A 273 25.23 8.40 7.00
N LYS A 274 25.47 9.71 7.06
CA LYS A 274 24.49 10.80 7.23
C LYS A 274 24.85 11.98 6.33
N GLU A 275 25.31 11.66 5.12
CA GLU A 275 25.76 12.64 4.14
C GLU A 275 24.67 13.68 3.86
N TRP A 276 25.04 14.90 3.48
CA TRP A 276 24.10 16.00 3.21
C TRP A 276 22.94 15.62 2.28
N TRP A 277 23.18 14.73 1.31
CA TRP A 277 22.18 14.28 0.34
C TRP A 277 21.12 13.37 0.97
N ARG A 278 21.35 12.83 2.18
CA ARG A 278 20.38 12.09 3.00
C ARG A 278 19.50 13.01 3.86
N GLY A 279 19.63 14.33 3.74
CA GLY A 279 19.01 15.31 4.63
C GLY A 279 17.48 15.36 4.63
N PHE A 280 16.79 14.49 3.90
CA PHE A 280 15.36 14.26 4.03
C PHE A 280 15.02 13.20 5.10
N TYR A 281 15.97 12.30 5.44
CA TYR A 281 15.80 11.34 6.52
C TYR A 281 15.95 11.99 7.90
N ALA A 282 15.10 11.57 8.83
CA ALA A 282 15.11 12.01 10.22
C ALA A 282 16.41 11.67 10.95
N ASP A 283 17.08 10.57 10.58
CA ASP A 283 18.34 10.16 11.20
C ASP A 283 19.55 11.00 10.76
N SER A 284 19.41 11.77 9.69
CA SER A 284 20.49 12.51 9.01
C SER A 284 20.40 14.02 9.26
N VAL A 285 19.46 14.45 10.11
CA VAL A 285 19.25 15.87 10.46
C VAL A 285 19.01 16.07 11.96
N THR A 286 19.24 17.30 12.41
CA THR A 286 18.92 17.79 13.76
C THR A 286 17.73 18.76 13.76
N PHE A 287 17.13 19.00 12.58
CA PHE A 287 15.97 19.87 12.43
C PHE A 287 14.78 19.35 13.21
N ASP A 288 14.16 20.21 14.02
CA ASP A 288 12.99 19.87 14.83
C ASP A 288 11.77 20.63 14.32
N LEU A 289 10.89 19.91 13.61
CA LEU A 289 9.67 20.47 13.04
C LEU A 289 8.73 21.01 14.13
N GLU A 290 8.54 20.30 15.23
CA GLU A 290 7.64 20.74 16.30
C GLU A 290 8.12 22.07 16.90
N LYS A 291 9.42 22.18 17.16
CA LYS A 291 10.04 23.43 17.62
C LYS A 291 9.85 24.55 16.59
N ALA A 292 10.12 24.30 15.32
CA ALA A 292 9.96 25.29 14.25
C ALA A 292 8.51 25.79 14.14
N LEU A 293 7.52 24.91 14.30
CA LEU A 293 6.10 25.26 14.25
C LEU A 293 5.60 25.97 15.51
N SER A 294 6.25 25.77 16.66
CA SER A 294 5.90 26.40 17.94
C SER A 294 6.25 27.90 18.00
N ASP A 295 7.23 28.35 17.20
CA ASP A 295 7.63 29.76 17.08
C ASP A 295 7.72 30.18 15.61
N THR A 296 6.63 30.73 15.09
CA THR A 296 6.56 31.24 13.70
C THR A 296 7.46 32.46 13.42
N GLY A 297 8.07 33.07 14.45
CA GLY A 297 9.07 34.13 14.32
C GLY A 297 10.51 33.63 14.20
N SER A 298 10.74 32.35 14.49
CA SER A 298 12.06 31.71 14.50
C SER A 298 12.73 31.69 13.13
N GLU A 299 14.05 31.50 13.11
CA GLU A 299 14.79 31.35 11.85
C GLU A 299 14.45 30.02 11.18
N GLU A 300 14.26 28.95 11.96
CA GLU A 300 13.87 27.64 11.48
C GLU A 300 12.53 27.69 10.71
N TYR A 301 11.54 28.41 11.22
CA TYR A 301 10.26 28.60 10.51
C TYR A 301 10.41 29.44 9.24
N LYS A 302 11.25 30.48 9.26
CA LYS A 302 11.51 31.29 8.06
C LYS A 302 12.19 30.48 6.97
N LEU A 303 13.17 29.65 7.32
CA LEU A 303 13.86 28.77 6.36
C LEU A 303 12.90 27.73 5.78
N LEU A 304 12.02 27.15 6.61
CA LEU A 304 10.94 26.26 6.16
C LEU A 304 10.06 26.92 5.09
N LEU A 305 9.57 28.14 5.35
CA LEU A 305 8.79 28.89 4.35
C LEU A 305 9.61 29.22 3.10
N ALA A 306 10.89 29.54 3.26
CA ALA A 306 11.77 29.90 2.16
C ALA A 306 12.06 28.72 1.23
N ASP A 307 12.04 27.49 1.74
CA ASP A 307 12.11 26.26 0.92
C ASP A 307 10.81 26.04 0.15
N ILE A 308 9.64 26.19 0.79
CA ILE A 308 8.34 26.11 0.10
C ILE A 308 8.26 27.16 -1.01
N ASP A 309 8.73 28.38 -0.76
CA ASP A 309 8.77 29.45 -1.76
C ASP A 309 9.72 29.10 -2.93
N THR A 310 10.79 28.33 -2.69
CA THR A 310 11.70 27.86 -3.75
C THR A 310 11.05 26.81 -4.64
N ILE A 311 10.30 25.90 -4.03
CA ILE A 311 9.50 24.91 -4.74
C ILE A 311 8.35 25.56 -5.50
N ALA A 312 7.72 26.59 -4.94
CA ALA A 312 6.66 27.35 -5.59
C ALA A 312 7.11 27.94 -6.93
N VAL A 313 8.37 28.40 -7.04
CA VAL A 313 8.94 28.87 -8.32
C VAL A 313 8.93 27.76 -9.38
N GLN A 314 9.23 26.52 -9.01
CA GLN A 314 9.26 25.40 -9.95
C GLN A 314 7.85 24.98 -10.37
N LEU A 315 6.92 24.91 -9.41
CA LEU A 315 5.51 24.62 -9.67
C LEU A 315 4.84 25.74 -10.51
N GLN A 316 5.25 26.99 -10.34
CA GLN A 316 4.82 28.11 -11.17
C GLN A 316 5.27 27.95 -12.62
N ARG A 317 6.51 27.46 -12.87
CA ARG A 317 6.96 27.14 -14.24
C ARG A 317 6.09 26.08 -14.91
N LEU A 318 5.64 25.07 -14.16
CA LEU A 318 4.68 24.06 -14.63
C LEU A 318 3.31 24.68 -14.91
N LYS A 319 2.83 25.56 -14.03
CA LYS A 319 1.58 26.31 -14.21
C LYS A 319 1.62 27.19 -15.47
N ASP A 320 2.71 27.92 -15.68
CA ASP A 320 2.91 28.78 -16.86
C ASP A 320 2.97 27.97 -18.16
N ALA A 321 3.44 26.71 -18.07
CA ALA A 321 3.42 25.74 -19.16
C ALA A 321 2.09 24.97 -19.29
N HIS A 322 1.05 25.36 -18.54
CA HIS A 322 -0.27 24.72 -18.49
C HIS A 322 -0.24 23.24 -18.07
N VAL A 323 0.76 22.82 -17.30
CA VAL A 323 0.88 21.44 -16.81
C VAL A 323 0.10 21.28 -15.51
N PRO A 324 -0.96 20.45 -15.46
CA PRO A 324 -1.57 20.04 -14.20
C PRO A 324 -0.70 19.01 -13.49
N VAL A 325 -0.54 19.16 -12.19
CA VAL A 325 0.39 18.36 -11.38
C VAL A 325 -0.37 17.59 -10.32
N LEU A 326 -0.23 16.27 -10.34
CA LEU A 326 -0.54 15.43 -9.18
C LEU A 326 0.58 15.64 -8.16
N PHE A 327 0.33 16.45 -7.13
CA PHE A 327 1.35 16.92 -6.19
C PHE A 327 1.23 16.17 -4.86
N ARG A 328 2.29 15.43 -4.51
CA ARG A 328 2.36 14.55 -3.34
C ARG A 328 3.50 14.98 -2.40
N PRO A 329 3.36 16.10 -1.69
CA PRO A 329 4.36 16.54 -0.72
C PRO A 329 4.25 15.75 0.59
N LEU A 330 5.32 15.73 1.37
CA LEU A 330 5.35 15.14 2.72
C LEU A 330 4.92 13.67 2.73
N HIS A 331 5.34 12.90 1.72
CA HIS A 331 4.98 11.49 1.58
C HIS A 331 5.51 10.63 2.71
N GLU A 332 4.85 9.48 2.93
CA GLU A 332 5.20 8.48 3.95
C GLU A 332 5.34 9.06 5.38
N ALA A 333 4.60 10.12 5.69
CA ALA A 333 4.72 10.81 6.98
C ALA A 333 4.53 9.86 8.17
N GLU A 334 3.60 8.90 8.07
CA GLU A 334 3.30 7.94 9.14
C GLU A 334 4.46 6.99 9.48
N GLY A 335 5.41 6.81 8.56
CA GLY A 335 6.61 5.99 8.78
C GLY A 335 7.63 6.61 9.73
N GLY A 336 7.63 7.95 9.86
CA GLY A 336 8.53 8.68 10.75
C GLY A 336 10.01 8.69 10.35
N TRP A 337 10.41 8.00 9.28
CA TRP A 337 11.79 7.98 8.79
C TRP A 337 12.18 9.28 8.07
N PHE A 338 11.22 10.06 7.58
CA PHE A 338 11.46 11.41 7.08
C PHE A 338 11.24 12.46 8.16
N TRP A 339 11.99 13.56 8.13
CA TRP A 339 11.97 14.55 9.22
C TRP A 339 10.59 15.19 9.41
N TRP A 340 9.77 15.27 8.36
CA TRP A 340 8.41 15.82 8.45
C TRP A 340 7.42 14.92 9.20
N GLY A 341 7.70 13.62 9.29
CA GLY A 341 6.93 12.65 10.06
C GLY A 341 7.50 12.35 11.45
N ALA A 342 8.75 12.71 11.71
CA ALA A 342 9.49 12.28 12.90
C ALA A 342 8.93 12.76 14.25
N LYS A 343 8.07 13.79 14.26
CA LYS A 343 7.44 14.37 15.46
C LYS A 343 5.97 13.98 15.62
N GLY A 344 5.51 12.97 14.87
CA GLY A 344 4.16 12.45 14.95
C GLY A 344 3.15 13.22 14.08
N PRO A 345 1.86 12.85 14.19
CA PRO A 345 0.83 13.27 13.23
C PRO A 345 0.51 14.76 13.27
N GLU A 346 0.47 15.40 14.44
CA GLU A 346 0.04 16.81 14.54
C GLU A 346 1.01 17.79 13.84
N PRO A 347 2.34 17.73 14.07
CA PRO A 347 3.29 18.56 13.32
C PRO A 347 3.24 18.30 11.81
N ALA A 348 3.09 17.03 11.39
CA ALA A 348 2.99 16.68 9.97
C ALA A 348 1.73 17.28 9.30
N LYS A 349 0.56 17.16 9.95
CA LYS A 349 -0.70 17.78 9.47
C LYS A 349 -0.61 19.29 9.43
N GLN A 350 -0.03 19.92 10.46
CA GLN A 350 0.17 21.37 10.48
C GLN A 350 1.09 21.82 9.34
N LEU A 351 2.18 21.09 9.07
CA LEU A 351 3.08 21.37 7.96
C LEU A 351 2.38 21.20 6.61
N TYR A 352 1.59 20.13 6.41
CA TYR A 352 0.83 19.94 5.16
C TYR A 352 -0.09 21.12 4.86
N ARG A 353 -0.79 21.63 5.89
CA ARG A 353 -1.66 22.81 5.75
C ARG A 353 -0.89 24.10 5.50
N ILE A 354 0.32 24.25 6.04
CA ILE A 354 1.22 25.38 5.72
C ILE A 354 1.68 25.31 4.26
N VAL A 355 2.09 24.12 3.77
CA VAL A 355 2.46 23.92 2.37
C VAL A 355 1.27 24.24 1.46
N TYR A 356 0.08 23.76 1.81
CA TYR A 356 -1.18 24.08 1.11
C TYR A 356 -1.44 25.58 1.05
N ASP A 357 -1.53 26.26 2.18
CA ASP A 357 -1.83 27.69 2.23
C ASP A 357 -0.78 28.52 1.49
N ARG A 358 0.51 28.19 1.67
CA ARG A 358 1.59 28.91 1.01
C ARG A 358 1.55 28.73 -0.51
N LEU A 359 1.37 27.51 -1.02
CA LEU A 359 1.34 27.27 -2.46
C LEU A 359 0.04 27.77 -3.11
N VAL A 360 -1.12 27.51 -2.49
CA VAL A 360 -2.44 27.83 -3.07
C VAL A 360 -2.82 29.30 -2.84
N ASN A 361 -2.72 29.81 -1.62
CA ASN A 361 -3.24 31.14 -1.30
C ASN A 361 -2.18 32.23 -1.46
N LYS A 362 -0.92 31.97 -1.07
CA LYS A 362 0.16 32.95 -1.17
C LYS A 362 0.80 33.02 -2.56
N HIS A 363 1.04 31.88 -3.21
CA HIS A 363 1.62 31.79 -4.56
C HIS A 363 0.57 31.61 -5.67
N GLU A 364 -0.71 31.50 -5.32
CA GLU A 364 -1.82 31.39 -6.27
C GLU A 364 -1.66 30.20 -7.24
N LEU A 365 -0.99 29.12 -6.82
CA LEU A 365 -0.82 27.92 -7.63
C LEU A 365 -2.14 27.15 -7.69
N ASN A 366 -2.69 27.07 -8.89
CA ASN A 366 -3.99 26.46 -9.14
C ASN A 366 -3.95 25.26 -10.10
N ASN A 367 -2.77 24.84 -10.53
CA ASN A 367 -2.55 23.66 -11.35
C ASN A 367 -2.28 22.37 -10.52
N LEU A 368 -2.31 22.45 -9.19
CA LEU A 368 -1.99 21.34 -8.29
C LEU A 368 -3.25 20.54 -7.89
N ILE A 369 -3.12 19.22 -7.91
CA ILE A 369 -4.07 18.24 -7.35
C ILE A 369 -3.38 17.57 -6.18
N TRP A 370 -3.90 17.76 -4.97
CA TRP A 370 -3.22 17.45 -3.71
C TRP A 370 -3.40 15.99 -3.31
N ILE A 371 -2.28 15.29 -3.15
CA ILE A 371 -2.24 13.89 -2.75
C ILE A 371 -1.72 13.78 -1.31
N TRP A 372 -2.45 13.05 -0.47
CA TRP A 372 -2.00 12.67 0.88
C TRP A 372 -1.57 11.20 0.89
N ASN A 373 -0.42 10.90 1.49
CA ASN A 373 0.18 9.57 1.47
C ASN A 373 0.34 8.99 2.89
N SER A 374 -0.76 8.45 3.41
CA SER A 374 -0.82 7.71 4.66
C SER A 374 -2.21 7.09 4.78
N VAL A 375 -2.26 5.88 5.34
CA VAL A 375 -3.50 5.10 5.51
C VAL A 375 -4.11 5.27 6.90
N GLN A 376 -3.35 5.83 7.84
CA GLN A 376 -3.73 6.00 9.24
C GLN A 376 -4.60 7.27 9.47
N PRO A 377 -5.83 7.14 10.03
CA PRO A 377 -6.73 8.28 10.22
C PRO A 377 -6.18 9.44 11.05
N GLU A 378 -5.35 9.17 12.04
CA GLU A 378 -4.73 10.15 12.93
C GLU A 378 -3.76 11.10 12.19
N TRP A 379 -3.21 10.66 11.06
CA TRP A 379 -2.30 11.43 10.22
C TRP A 379 -3.02 12.24 9.13
N TYR A 380 -4.31 12.00 8.89
CA TYR A 380 -5.04 12.65 7.79
C TYR A 380 -5.26 14.16 8.02
N PRO A 381 -4.77 15.05 7.13
CA PRO A 381 -4.82 16.50 7.35
C PRO A 381 -6.19 17.14 7.10
N GLY A 382 -7.13 16.40 6.49
CA GLY A 382 -8.53 16.81 6.31
C GLY A 382 -9.01 16.87 4.86
N ASP A 383 -10.31 16.71 4.68
CA ASP A 383 -10.98 16.69 3.37
C ASP A 383 -10.86 18.00 2.58
N ASP A 384 -10.56 19.10 3.25
CA ASP A 384 -10.51 20.46 2.72
C ASP A 384 -9.16 20.84 2.10
N VAL A 385 -8.12 20.01 2.29
CA VAL A 385 -6.77 20.24 1.74
C VAL A 385 -6.23 19.06 0.93
N VAL A 386 -7.00 17.96 0.82
CA VAL A 386 -6.60 16.74 0.09
C VAL A 386 -7.59 16.43 -1.02
N ASP A 387 -7.11 16.23 -2.25
CA ASP A 387 -7.94 15.78 -3.38
C ASP A 387 -8.00 14.25 -3.46
N ILE A 388 -6.87 13.58 -3.23
CA ILE A 388 -6.66 12.14 -3.44
C ILE A 388 -5.87 11.57 -2.25
N VAL A 389 -6.21 10.37 -1.80
CA VAL A 389 -5.42 9.65 -0.79
C VAL A 389 -4.66 8.50 -1.42
N SER A 390 -3.48 8.19 -0.89
CA SER A 390 -2.60 7.19 -1.46
C SER A 390 -1.81 6.41 -0.42
N VAL A 391 -1.16 5.36 -0.90
CA VAL A 391 -0.15 4.58 -0.18
C VAL A 391 1.04 4.33 -1.09
N ASP A 392 2.20 4.13 -0.47
CA ASP A 392 3.39 3.60 -1.12
C ASP A 392 3.57 2.15 -0.67
N SER A 393 3.66 1.20 -1.61
CA SER A 393 3.57 -0.23 -1.32
C SER A 393 4.76 -1.02 -1.86
N TYR A 394 5.61 -1.49 -0.94
CA TYR A 394 6.80 -2.27 -1.24
C TYR A 394 6.69 -3.69 -0.66
N PRO A 395 5.88 -4.58 -1.27
CA PRO A 395 5.75 -5.95 -0.80
C PRO A 395 7.03 -6.74 -1.08
N THR A 396 7.07 -7.99 -0.62
CA THR A 396 8.19 -8.91 -0.93
C THR A 396 8.40 -8.99 -2.45
N PRO A 397 9.64 -9.04 -2.96
CA PRO A 397 9.89 -9.10 -4.41
C PRO A 397 9.10 -10.24 -5.08
N GLY A 398 8.31 -9.92 -6.10
CA GLY A 398 7.47 -10.85 -6.85
C GLY A 398 6.06 -11.09 -6.28
N ASP A 399 5.74 -10.49 -5.13
CA ASP A 399 4.37 -10.44 -4.62
C ASP A 399 3.54 -9.41 -5.40
N HIS A 400 2.71 -9.89 -6.33
CA HIS A 400 1.79 -9.09 -7.14
C HIS A 400 0.35 -9.07 -6.58
N SER A 401 0.19 -9.32 -5.28
CA SER A 401 -1.11 -9.23 -4.61
C SER A 401 -1.69 -7.81 -4.73
N PRO A 402 -3.03 -7.66 -4.67
CA PRO A 402 -3.68 -6.39 -5.00
C PRO A 402 -3.57 -5.32 -3.91
N ALA A 403 -2.84 -5.57 -2.82
CA ALA A 403 -2.72 -4.68 -1.67
C ALA A 403 -4.08 -4.21 -1.09
N ILE A 404 -5.10 -5.08 -1.16
CA ILE A 404 -6.51 -4.74 -0.91
C ILE A 404 -6.77 -4.11 0.46
N ASN A 405 -5.96 -4.42 1.47
CA ASN A 405 -6.13 -3.87 2.82
C ASN A 405 -5.84 -2.37 2.86
N TYR A 406 -4.76 -1.94 2.19
CA TYR A 406 -4.48 -0.51 2.05
C TYR A 406 -5.58 0.20 1.25
N PHE A 407 -6.07 -0.43 0.18
CA PHE A 407 -7.17 0.12 -0.62
C PHE A 407 -8.44 0.33 0.22
N ASP A 408 -8.92 -0.71 0.91
CA ASP A 408 -10.11 -0.65 1.76
C ASP A 408 -9.97 0.39 2.88
N ASN A 409 -8.80 0.48 3.51
CA ASN A 409 -8.52 1.46 4.57
C ASN A 409 -8.56 2.89 4.04
N LEU A 410 -7.98 3.14 2.87
CA LEU A 410 -8.02 4.45 2.22
C LEU A 410 -9.44 4.83 1.77
N VAL A 411 -10.20 3.88 1.22
CA VAL A 411 -11.63 4.10 0.89
C VAL A 411 -12.41 4.45 2.14
N ALA A 412 -12.18 3.77 3.27
CA ALA A 412 -12.82 4.06 4.54
C ALA A 412 -12.41 5.45 5.09
N LEU A 413 -11.13 5.80 5.02
CA LEU A 413 -10.56 7.06 5.48
C LEU A 413 -11.31 8.27 4.91
N VAL A 414 -11.56 8.23 3.59
CA VAL A 414 -12.25 9.32 2.87
C VAL A 414 -13.75 9.07 2.69
N SER A 415 -14.31 8.11 3.43
CA SER A 415 -15.72 7.72 3.36
C SER A 415 -16.20 7.45 1.92
N ASN A 416 -15.33 6.87 1.08
CA ASN A 416 -15.57 6.55 -0.33
C ASN A 416 -15.86 7.77 -1.25
N LYS A 417 -15.41 8.98 -0.86
CA LYS A 417 -15.66 10.24 -1.58
C LYS A 417 -14.48 10.80 -2.36
N LYS A 418 -13.27 10.26 -2.16
CA LYS A 418 -12.05 10.66 -2.87
C LYS A 418 -11.42 9.47 -3.58
N LEU A 419 -10.61 9.76 -4.60
CA LEU A 419 -9.83 8.74 -5.30
C LEU A 419 -8.80 8.12 -4.35
N VAL A 420 -8.49 6.86 -4.61
CA VAL A 420 -7.43 6.10 -3.95
C VAL A 420 -6.39 5.70 -4.98
N ALA A 421 -5.11 5.86 -4.67
CA ALA A 421 -4.00 5.57 -5.59
C ALA A 421 -2.82 4.85 -4.91
N MET A 422 -2.07 4.08 -5.70
CA MET A 422 -0.79 3.51 -5.30
C MET A 422 0.31 4.40 -5.90
N THR A 423 0.86 5.30 -5.08
CA THR A 423 1.70 6.39 -5.58
C THR A 423 3.17 6.06 -5.70
N GLU A 424 3.59 4.99 -5.03
CA GLU A 424 4.81 4.26 -5.31
C GLU A 424 4.57 2.77 -5.13
N ASN A 425 5.29 1.94 -5.88
CA ASN A 425 5.32 0.51 -5.64
C ASN A 425 6.64 -0.15 -6.01
N GLY A 426 6.91 -1.27 -5.33
CA GLY A 426 7.85 -2.28 -5.79
C GLY A 426 7.20 -3.15 -6.88
N SER A 427 6.81 -4.37 -6.52
CA SER A 427 6.03 -5.26 -7.40
C SER A 427 4.69 -4.61 -7.78
N ILE A 428 4.35 -4.60 -9.07
CA ILE A 428 3.08 -4.01 -9.55
C ILE A 428 1.92 -4.98 -9.26
N PRO A 429 0.79 -4.55 -8.68
CA PRO A 429 -0.33 -5.45 -8.42
C PRO A 429 -0.92 -6.01 -9.72
N ASP A 430 -1.23 -7.31 -9.73
CA ASP A 430 -1.77 -8.00 -10.91
C ASP A 430 -3.20 -7.50 -11.23
N PRO A 431 -3.47 -6.97 -12.44
CA PRO A 431 -4.80 -6.50 -12.85
C PRO A 431 -5.94 -7.51 -12.70
N ASP A 432 -5.66 -8.80 -12.88
CA ASP A 432 -6.67 -9.85 -12.68
C ASP A 432 -7.04 -9.99 -11.20
N LEU A 433 -6.04 -9.95 -10.31
CA LEU A 433 -6.25 -9.99 -8.87
C LEU A 433 -6.94 -8.72 -8.38
N MET A 434 -6.54 -7.55 -8.88
CA MET A 434 -7.20 -6.30 -8.53
C MET A 434 -8.68 -6.34 -8.86
N LYS A 435 -9.05 -6.82 -10.05
CA LYS A 435 -10.45 -7.01 -10.44
C LYS A 435 -11.17 -8.03 -9.55
N ALA A 436 -10.52 -9.13 -9.20
CA ALA A 436 -11.12 -10.17 -8.37
C ALA A 436 -11.37 -9.72 -6.92
N TYR A 437 -10.50 -8.85 -6.39
CA TYR A 437 -10.58 -8.31 -5.03
C TYR A 437 -11.35 -6.98 -4.93
N GLY A 438 -11.61 -6.33 -6.07
CA GLY A 438 -12.19 -4.98 -6.11
C GLY A 438 -11.21 -3.87 -5.70
N ALA A 439 -9.90 -4.12 -5.84
CA ALA A 439 -8.87 -3.14 -5.55
C ALA A 439 -8.75 -2.12 -6.70
N ASN A 440 -9.69 -1.17 -6.74
CA ASN A 440 -9.83 -0.20 -7.81
C ASN A 440 -8.81 0.94 -7.69
N TRP A 441 -7.51 0.67 -7.60
CA TRP A 441 -6.51 1.75 -7.55
C TRP A 441 -6.59 2.63 -8.79
N SER A 442 -6.41 3.94 -8.62
CA SER A 442 -6.49 4.88 -9.75
C SER A 442 -5.29 4.75 -10.70
N TRP A 443 -4.11 4.50 -10.14
CA TRP A 443 -2.86 4.28 -10.85
C TRP A 443 -1.85 3.55 -9.96
N PHE A 444 -0.76 3.08 -10.57
CA PHE A 444 0.47 2.65 -9.91
C PHE A 444 1.65 3.50 -10.41
N VAL A 445 2.72 3.63 -9.63
CA VAL A 445 3.99 4.26 -10.07
C VAL A 445 5.15 3.42 -9.57
N THR A 446 5.76 2.63 -10.44
CA THR A 446 6.86 1.75 -10.02
C THR A 446 8.11 2.58 -9.74
N TRP A 447 8.74 2.34 -8.58
CA TRP A 447 10.02 2.97 -8.25
C TRP A 447 11.11 2.50 -9.22
N GLU A 448 12.17 3.29 -9.35
CA GLU A 448 13.25 2.99 -10.29
C GLU A 448 14.28 1.99 -9.72
N GLY A 449 15.31 1.70 -10.51
CA GLY A 449 16.39 0.79 -10.11
C GLY A 449 15.91 -0.64 -9.92
N ASP A 450 16.26 -1.25 -8.80
CA ASP A 450 15.99 -2.67 -8.52
C ASP A 450 14.50 -3.01 -8.59
N TYR A 451 13.61 -2.09 -8.20
CA TYR A 451 12.15 -2.32 -8.27
C TYR A 451 11.64 -2.46 -9.72
N LEU A 452 12.33 -1.85 -10.68
CA LEU A 452 11.95 -1.89 -12.09
C LEU A 452 12.68 -3.02 -12.84
N ASN A 453 14.00 -3.13 -12.69
CA ASN A 453 14.83 -3.86 -13.64
C ASN A 453 15.64 -5.03 -13.07
N ASP A 454 15.47 -5.39 -11.79
CA ASP A 454 16.15 -6.55 -11.20
C ASP A 454 15.57 -7.91 -11.64
N GLY A 455 14.36 -7.91 -12.19
CA GLY A 455 13.61 -9.11 -12.58
C GLY A 455 13.04 -9.93 -11.42
N LYS A 456 13.23 -9.53 -10.16
CA LYS A 456 12.69 -10.16 -8.95
C LYS A 456 11.39 -9.49 -8.51
N HIS A 457 11.35 -8.16 -8.48
CA HIS A 457 10.12 -7.43 -8.16
C HIS A 457 9.13 -7.51 -9.31
N ASN A 458 9.63 -7.19 -10.52
CA ASN A 458 8.85 -7.21 -11.74
C ASN A 458 9.65 -7.94 -12.83
N SER A 459 9.31 -9.20 -13.10
CA SER A 459 9.86 -9.92 -14.26
C SER A 459 9.46 -9.26 -15.60
N GLN A 460 10.22 -9.49 -16.66
CA GLN A 460 9.84 -8.95 -17.97
C GLN A 460 8.48 -9.49 -18.47
N ASP A 461 8.14 -10.73 -18.12
CA ASP A 461 6.88 -11.35 -18.53
C ASP A 461 5.69 -10.74 -17.77
N ILE A 462 5.84 -10.44 -16.47
CA ILE A 462 4.79 -9.73 -15.75
C ILE A 462 4.64 -8.29 -16.23
N LEU A 463 5.74 -7.59 -16.55
CA LEU A 463 5.67 -6.25 -17.14
C LEU A 463 4.92 -6.27 -18.48
N LYS A 464 5.23 -7.21 -19.37
CA LYS A 464 4.51 -7.38 -20.65
C LYS A 464 3.03 -7.70 -20.41
N LYS A 465 2.71 -8.58 -19.46
CA LYS A 465 1.33 -8.90 -19.09
C LYS A 465 0.59 -7.62 -18.68
N ILE A 466 1.13 -6.88 -17.71
CA ILE A 466 0.49 -5.72 -17.09
C ILE A 466 0.30 -4.59 -18.10
N TYR A 467 1.36 -4.19 -18.82
CA TYR A 467 1.30 -3.07 -19.77
C TYR A 467 0.42 -3.36 -21.00
N ASN A 468 0.17 -4.63 -21.33
CA ASN A 468 -0.75 -5.01 -22.41
C ASN A 468 -2.12 -5.48 -21.89
N HIS A 469 -2.40 -5.31 -20.59
CA HIS A 469 -3.66 -5.74 -20.00
C HIS A 469 -4.78 -4.72 -20.30
N SER A 470 -5.96 -5.20 -20.71
CA SER A 470 -7.09 -4.33 -21.09
C SER A 470 -7.64 -3.37 -20.00
N ASN A 471 -7.30 -3.62 -18.73
CA ASN A 471 -7.64 -2.75 -17.60
C ASN A 471 -6.49 -1.83 -17.17
N VAL A 472 -5.36 -1.81 -17.89
CA VAL A 472 -4.24 -0.91 -17.64
C VAL A 472 -4.17 0.07 -18.79
N THR A 473 -4.20 1.36 -18.48
CA THR A 473 -4.13 2.43 -19.46
C THR A 473 -2.70 2.93 -19.59
N THR A 474 -2.19 2.94 -20.81
CA THR A 474 -0.85 3.37 -21.24
C THR A 474 -0.92 4.69 -22.01
N LEU A 475 0.23 5.30 -22.34
CA LEU A 475 0.29 6.62 -22.98
C LEU A 475 -0.53 6.68 -24.27
N ASP A 476 -0.45 5.65 -25.12
CA ASP A 476 -1.15 5.61 -26.41
C ASP A 476 -2.67 5.55 -26.26
N GLU A 477 -3.17 5.08 -25.12
CA GLU A 477 -4.59 4.92 -24.82
C GLU A 477 -5.21 6.14 -24.12
N LEU A 478 -4.40 7.10 -23.64
CA LEU A 478 -4.92 8.35 -23.09
C LEU A 478 -5.72 9.13 -24.14
N PRO A 479 -6.87 9.73 -23.82
CA PRO A 479 -7.51 10.66 -24.75
C PRO A 479 -6.67 11.93 -24.87
N ASP A 480 -7.00 12.79 -25.83
CA ASP A 480 -6.45 14.15 -25.85
C ASP A 480 -7.03 14.97 -24.68
N LEU A 481 -6.36 14.90 -23.53
CA LEU A 481 -6.75 15.58 -22.30
C LEU A 481 -6.45 17.08 -22.34
N PHE A 482 -5.38 17.46 -23.06
CA PHE A 482 -4.72 18.75 -22.90
C PHE A 482 -4.61 19.54 -24.21
N GLY A 483 -5.20 19.05 -25.30
CA GLY A 483 -5.07 19.67 -26.63
C GLY A 483 -3.70 19.42 -27.27
N MET A 484 -3.04 18.33 -26.91
CA MET A 484 -1.67 17.99 -27.33
C MET A 484 -1.71 16.97 -28.47
N LYS A 485 -0.95 17.19 -29.54
CA LYS A 485 -0.80 16.21 -30.63
C LYS A 485 0.10 15.07 -30.16
N LYS A 486 -0.36 13.82 -30.26
CA LYS A 486 0.48 12.66 -29.92
C LYS A 486 1.56 12.48 -30.99
N ALA A 487 2.70 11.93 -30.62
CA ALA A 487 3.78 11.67 -31.59
C ALA A 487 3.35 10.70 -32.72
N VAL A 488 2.34 9.86 -32.47
CA VAL A 488 1.75 8.92 -33.44
C VAL A 488 0.96 9.64 -34.55
N ASP A 489 0.58 10.91 -34.35
CA ASP A 489 -0.09 11.73 -35.36
C ASP A 489 0.89 12.38 -36.36
N LYS A 490 2.16 11.91 -36.41
CA LYS A 490 3.21 12.45 -37.30
C LYS A 490 3.31 11.77 -38.67
N GLU A 491 2.45 10.80 -38.98
CA GLU A 491 2.37 10.18 -40.30
C GLU A 491 0.95 10.27 -40.88
N GLU A 492 0.49 11.48 -41.19
CA GLU A 492 -0.47 11.74 -42.29
C GLU A 492 -0.10 13.02 -43.06
#